data_AF-A0A2W4XEV5-F1
#
_entry.id   AF-A0A2W4XEV5-F1
#
_cell.length_a   1.000
_cell.length_b   1.000
_cell.length_c   1.000
_cell.angle_alpha   90.00
_cell.angle_beta   90.00
_cell.angle_gamma   90.00
#
_symmetry.space_group_name_H-M   'P 1'
#
loop_
_entity.id
_entity.type
_entity.pdbx_description
1 polymer ?
#
loop_
_entity_poly.entity_id
_entity_poly.type
_entity_poly.pdbx_seq_one_letter_code
_entity_poly.pdbx_strand_id
1 'polypeptide(L)'
;MRRSIALLALALTACGQPEAPPPLPTPPAQVVAAPWFICDALNAPVLLVFGAERNGVAEVAQYEKPSGAIQQRTSYTLGAGDGAAGSVYRALLQNGAEVGHVRQINSGMLENPASAYTPVYSSVRIGERDLSCRWMPRTRLMGFTGRRTIVVSEDADGDLLYHSYDFASAAEAQAIDVSENGRTSTFSLEARDGAEAMSAEGSRYTFQADAETEIVVTASSDGTGRVEVRRQGPNPVQTEDLIAYVQGNAATD
;
A
#
# COMPACT_ATOMS: atom_id res chain seq x y z
N MET A 1 -84.98 12.25 -27.45
CA MET A 1 -85.30 11.45 -28.66
C MET A 1 -84.00 11.23 -29.44
N ARG A 2 -83.67 9.95 -29.76
CA ARG A 2 -82.90 9.45 -30.93
C ARG A 2 -81.52 10.10 -31.22
N ARG A 3 -80.41 9.44 -31.57
CA ARG A 3 -80.03 8.09 -32.05
C ARG A 3 -78.48 8.18 -32.21
N SER A 4 -77.68 7.25 -31.68
CA SER A 4 -77.02 6.13 -32.40
C SER A 4 -75.58 6.39 -32.95
N ILE A 5 -74.63 5.61 -32.41
CA ILE A 5 -73.61 4.72 -33.06
C ILE A 5 -72.40 5.32 -33.82
N ALA A 6 -71.17 4.94 -33.38
CA ALA A 6 -70.08 4.21 -34.11
C ALA A 6 -68.75 4.40 -33.33
N LEU A 7 -68.03 3.42 -32.74
CA LEU A 7 -67.32 2.20 -33.21
C LEU A 7 -66.16 2.45 -34.20
N LEU A 8 -65.02 1.78 -33.93
CA LEU A 8 -63.71 1.67 -34.63
C LEU A 8 -62.61 2.65 -34.16
N ALA A 9 -61.34 2.27 -33.96
CA ALA A 9 -60.64 0.98 -34.07
C ALA A 9 -59.35 1.03 -33.24
N LEU A 10 -59.06 -0.03 -32.47
CA LEU A 10 -57.72 -0.28 -31.92
C LEU A 10 -56.86 -0.90 -33.03
N ALA A 11 -55.84 -0.18 -33.50
CA ALA A 11 -54.79 -0.74 -34.35
C ALA A 11 -53.57 -1.09 -33.49
N LEU A 12 -53.18 -2.36 -33.56
CA LEU A 12 -52.00 -2.95 -32.92
C LEU A 12 -50.71 -2.33 -33.47
N THR A 13 -49.85 -1.82 -32.57
CA THR A 13 -48.43 -1.55 -32.83
C THR A 13 -47.57 -2.35 -31.86
N ALA A 14 -47.48 -3.66 -32.09
CA ALA A 14 -46.43 -4.49 -31.50
C ALA A 14 -45.19 -4.41 -32.41
N CYS A 15 -44.42 -3.33 -32.29
CA CYS A 15 -43.10 -3.25 -32.92
C CYS A 15 -42.12 -4.08 -32.09
N GLY A 16 -41.58 -5.15 -32.70
CA GLY A 16 -40.56 -6.00 -32.10
C GLY A 16 -39.37 -5.18 -31.63
N GLN A 17 -39.04 -5.29 -30.35
CA GLN A 17 -37.77 -4.80 -29.84
C GLN A 17 -36.66 -5.72 -30.34
N PRO A 18 -35.62 -5.19 -31.00
CA PRO A 18 -34.42 -5.98 -31.31
C PRO A 18 -33.80 -6.45 -29.99
N GLU A 19 -33.55 -7.75 -29.90
CA GLU A 19 -32.89 -8.36 -28.77
C GLU A 19 -31.53 -7.68 -28.54
N ALA A 20 -31.30 -7.21 -27.31
CA ALA A 20 -30.08 -6.49 -26.98
C ALA A 20 -28.88 -7.43 -27.24
N PRO A 21 -27.86 -6.97 -27.97
CA PRO A 21 -26.68 -7.79 -28.20
C PRO A 21 -26.08 -8.21 -26.86
N PRO A 22 -25.58 -9.46 -26.74
CA PRO A 22 -25.03 -9.95 -25.49
C PRO A 22 -23.91 -9.01 -25.02
N PRO A 23 -23.83 -8.73 -23.71
CA PRO A 23 -22.79 -7.86 -23.18
C PRO A 23 -21.42 -8.44 -23.55
N LEU A 24 -20.53 -7.56 -24.01
CA LEU A 24 -19.16 -7.95 -24.31
C LEU A 24 -18.50 -8.54 -23.05
N PRO A 25 -17.66 -9.57 -23.19
CA PRO A 25 -16.94 -10.13 -22.07
C PRO A 25 -16.12 -9.03 -21.38
N THR A 26 -16.30 -8.90 -20.07
CA THR A 26 -15.56 -7.94 -19.26
C THR A 26 -14.06 -8.26 -19.40
N PRO A 27 -13.20 -7.26 -19.69
CA PRO A 27 -11.76 -7.49 -19.69
C PRO A 27 -11.33 -8.11 -18.35
N PRO A 28 -10.38 -9.06 -18.35
CA PRO A 28 -9.85 -9.57 -17.09
C PRO A 28 -9.30 -8.39 -16.27
N ALA A 29 -9.63 -8.37 -14.98
CA ALA A 29 -9.11 -7.37 -14.06
C ALA A 29 -7.58 -7.35 -14.15
N GLN A 30 -7.01 -6.18 -14.42
CA GLN A 30 -5.57 -6.02 -14.55
C GLN A 30 -4.96 -6.07 -13.16
N VAL A 31 -4.25 -7.16 -12.85
CA VAL A 31 -3.53 -7.32 -11.57
C VAL A 31 -2.49 -6.20 -11.45
N VAL A 32 -2.57 -5.43 -10.38
CA VAL A 32 -1.55 -4.42 -10.06
C VAL A 32 -0.33 -5.17 -9.52
N ALA A 33 0.78 -5.11 -10.24
CA ALA A 33 2.01 -5.76 -9.78
C ALA A 33 2.47 -5.13 -8.46
N ALA A 34 2.69 -5.96 -7.44
CA ALA A 34 3.19 -5.51 -6.15
C ALA A 34 4.53 -4.75 -6.33
N PRO A 35 4.72 -3.62 -5.63
CA PRO A 35 5.99 -2.93 -5.64
C PRO A 35 7.09 -3.84 -5.08
N TRP A 36 8.32 -3.62 -5.55
CA TRP A 36 9.50 -4.26 -4.96
C TRP A 36 9.67 -3.81 -3.50
N PHE A 37 9.62 -2.50 -3.24
CA PHE A 37 9.51 -1.96 -1.88
C PHE A 37 9.01 -0.51 -1.87
N ILE A 38 8.67 -0.02 -0.67
CA ILE A 38 8.27 1.36 -0.41
C ILE A 38 9.26 1.96 0.58
N CYS A 39 9.82 3.12 0.26
CA CYS A 39 10.59 3.94 1.19
C CYS A 39 9.72 5.11 1.66
N ASP A 40 9.14 4.97 2.86
CA ASP A 40 8.57 6.09 3.59
C ASP A 40 9.71 6.87 4.27
N ALA A 41 10.13 8.00 3.68
CA ALA A 41 11.30 8.71 4.13
C ALA A 41 11.05 9.43 5.48
N LEU A 42 11.87 9.14 6.49
CA LEU A 42 11.74 9.73 7.83
C LEU A 42 12.38 11.12 7.93
N ASN A 43 13.33 11.42 7.05
CA ASN A 43 14.10 12.67 7.05
C ASN A 43 13.72 13.61 5.89
N ALA A 44 12.64 13.32 5.16
CA ALA A 44 12.11 14.16 4.10
C ALA A 44 10.60 13.92 3.90
N PRO A 45 9.83 14.92 3.42
CA PRO A 45 8.38 14.79 3.22
C PRO A 45 8.03 14.04 1.93
N VAL A 46 8.70 12.91 1.64
CA VAL A 46 8.52 12.14 0.41
C VAL A 46 8.33 10.66 0.68
N LEU A 47 7.65 10.00 -0.24
CA LEU A 47 7.54 8.55 -0.35
C LEU A 47 8.12 8.12 -1.70
N LEU A 48 8.92 7.06 -1.72
CA LEU A 48 9.36 6.43 -2.96
C LEU A 48 8.72 5.05 -3.07
N VAL A 49 8.09 4.77 -4.21
CA VAL A 49 7.59 3.44 -4.55
C VAL A 49 8.48 2.88 -5.65
N PHE A 50 9.25 1.85 -5.33
CA PHE A 50 9.99 1.08 -6.31
C PHE A 50 9.06 0.01 -6.84
N GLY A 51 8.59 0.15 -8.08
CA GLY A 51 7.75 -0.84 -8.75
C GLY A 51 8.47 -2.17 -8.93
N ALA A 52 7.72 -3.20 -9.32
CA ALA A 52 8.27 -4.52 -9.61
C ALA A 52 9.45 -4.43 -10.59
N GLU A 53 10.54 -5.11 -10.27
CA GLU A 53 11.71 -5.21 -11.16
C GLU A 53 11.34 -6.00 -12.43
N ARG A 54 11.65 -5.43 -13.60
CA ARG A 54 11.47 -6.08 -14.89
C ARG A 54 12.73 -5.91 -15.73
N ASN A 55 13.38 -7.03 -16.07
CA ASN A 55 14.62 -7.04 -16.84
C ASN A 55 15.72 -6.16 -16.23
N GLY A 56 15.88 -6.18 -14.91
CA GLY A 56 16.87 -5.35 -14.21
C GLY A 56 16.51 -3.86 -14.16
N VAL A 57 15.27 -3.48 -14.45
CA VAL A 57 14.79 -2.09 -14.37
C VAL A 57 13.67 -1.98 -13.35
N ALA A 58 13.73 -0.95 -12.49
CA ALA A 58 12.64 -0.57 -11.60
C ALA A 58 12.12 0.83 -11.97
N GLU A 59 10.81 0.97 -12.10
CA GLU A 59 10.16 2.28 -12.17
C GLU A 59 9.95 2.80 -10.74
N VAL A 60 10.43 4.00 -10.46
CA VAL A 60 10.32 4.64 -9.16
C VAL A 60 9.39 5.82 -9.26
N ALA A 61 8.30 5.77 -8.50
CA ALA A 61 7.38 6.89 -8.34
C ALA A 61 7.68 7.61 -7.01
N GLN A 62 7.92 8.91 -7.08
CA GLN A 62 8.08 9.79 -5.93
C GLN A 62 6.75 10.50 -5.64
N TYR A 63 6.27 10.39 -4.41
CA TYR A 63 5.08 11.07 -3.92
C TYR A 63 5.47 12.10 -2.86
N GLU A 64 4.80 13.24 -2.88
CA GLU A 64 4.91 14.25 -1.83
C GLU A 64 3.93 13.89 -0.72
N LYS A 65 4.41 13.80 0.53
CA LYS A 65 3.54 13.47 1.67
C LYS A 65 2.43 14.52 1.86
N PRO A 66 2.71 15.83 2.01
CA PRO A 66 1.65 16.83 2.25
C PRO A 66 0.42 16.74 1.35
N SER A 67 0.60 16.39 0.07
CA SER A 67 -0.48 16.35 -0.93
C SER A 67 -0.91 14.92 -1.30
N GLY A 68 -0.10 13.90 -1.00
CA GLY A 68 -0.26 12.55 -1.54
C GLY A 68 -0.08 12.47 -3.07
N ALA A 69 0.32 13.57 -3.71
CA ALA A 69 0.40 13.67 -5.16
C ALA A 69 1.71 13.06 -5.68
N ILE A 70 1.63 12.50 -6.88
CA ILE A 70 2.83 12.05 -7.59
C ILE A 70 3.63 13.27 -8.07
N GLN A 71 4.90 13.33 -7.67
CA GLN A 71 5.81 14.39 -8.08
C GLN A 71 6.60 14.01 -9.32
N GLN A 72 7.10 12.76 -9.38
CA GLN A 72 7.96 12.31 -10.46
C GLN A 72 7.88 10.78 -10.64
N ARG A 73 8.08 10.32 -11.87
CA ARG A 73 8.37 8.92 -12.21
C ARG A 73 9.72 8.86 -12.92
N THR A 74 10.59 7.96 -12.48
CA THR A 74 11.92 7.77 -13.08
C THR A 74 12.21 6.27 -13.16
N SER A 75 12.77 5.82 -14.28
CA SER A 75 13.23 4.45 -14.42
C SER A 75 14.71 4.35 -14.11
N TYR A 76 15.08 3.38 -13.28
CA TYR A 76 16.47 3.07 -12.97
C TYR A 76 16.80 1.65 -13.40
N THR A 77 17.95 1.47 -14.04
CA THR A 77 18.56 0.14 -14.15
C THR A 77 19.18 -0.21 -12.80
N LEU A 78 18.94 -1.42 -12.32
CA LEU A 78 19.49 -1.91 -11.08
C LEU A 78 20.85 -2.57 -11.34
N GLY A 79 21.87 -2.09 -10.65
CA GLY A 79 23.21 -2.67 -10.69
C GLY A 79 23.32 -3.94 -9.85
N ALA A 80 24.50 -4.56 -9.89
CA ALA A 80 24.83 -5.64 -8.98
C ALA A 80 24.74 -5.17 -7.51
N GLY A 81 24.34 -6.08 -6.62
CA GLY A 81 24.41 -5.83 -5.18
C GLY A 81 25.84 -5.98 -4.69
N ASP A 82 26.36 -4.97 -4.00
CA ASP A 82 27.64 -5.03 -3.30
C ASP A 82 27.41 -5.22 -1.79
N GLY A 83 27.99 -6.28 -1.23
CA GLY A 83 27.83 -6.63 0.17
C GLY A 83 28.87 -5.91 1.03
N ALA A 84 28.43 -5.09 1.98
CA ALA A 84 29.31 -4.36 2.88
C ALA A 84 28.72 -4.24 4.29
N ALA A 85 29.50 -4.62 5.31
CA ALA A 85 29.19 -4.43 6.74
C ALA A 85 27.75 -4.82 7.14
N GLY A 86 27.32 -6.03 6.76
CA GLY A 86 25.99 -6.53 7.09
C GLY A 86 24.85 -5.91 6.28
N SER A 87 25.17 -5.17 5.21
CA SER A 87 24.22 -4.56 4.28
C SER A 87 24.55 -4.98 2.84
N VAL A 88 23.57 -4.86 1.96
CA VAL A 88 23.71 -4.96 0.50
C VAL A 88 23.33 -3.63 -0.11
N TYR A 89 24.22 -3.06 -0.90
CA TYR A 89 24.01 -1.82 -1.65
C TYR A 89 23.72 -2.18 -3.10
N ARG A 90 22.53 -1.87 -3.58
CA ARG A 90 22.16 -2.07 -4.99
C ARG A 90 22.22 -0.73 -5.71
N ALA A 91 23.14 -0.59 -6.66
CA ALA A 91 23.30 0.65 -7.43
C ALA A 91 22.04 0.95 -8.26
N LEU A 92 21.70 2.23 -8.36
CA LEU A 92 20.68 2.78 -9.25
C LEU A 92 21.39 3.47 -10.40
N LEU A 93 21.14 3.04 -11.62
CA LEU A 93 21.78 3.57 -12.81
C LEU A 93 20.79 4.30 -13.71
N GLN A 94 21.24 5.42 -14.26
CA GLN A 94 20.53 6.16 -15.29
C GLN A 94 21.50 6.42 -16.45
N ASN A 95 21.11 6.01 -17.66
CA ASN A 95 21.96 6.10 -18.86
C ASN A 95 23.34 5.42 -18.67
N GLY A 96 23.38 4.32 -17.92
CA GLY A 96 24.61 3.56 -17.64
C GLY A 96 25.54 4.15 -16.58
N ALA A 97 25.23 5.33 -16.02
CA ALA A 97 25.98 5.91 -14.91
C ALA A 97 25.26 5.64 -13.59
N GLU A 98 26.01 5.36 -12.52
CA GLU A 98 25.45 5.28 -11.17
C GLU A 98 25.00 6.68 -10.73
N VAL A 99 23.77 6.77 -10.26
CA VAL A 99 23.15 8.00 -9.74
C VAL A 99 22.71 7.86 -8.29
N GLY A 100 22.99 6.71 -7.66
CA GLY A 100 22.55 6.42 -6.30
C GLY A 100 22.56 4.94 -5.98
N HIS A 101 21.98 4.57 -4.85
CA HIS A 101 21.84 3.18 -4.43
C HIS A 101 20.68 2.98 -3.45
N VAL A 102 20.22 1.74 -3.36
CA VAL A 102 19.32 1.27 -2.31
C VAL A 102 20.15 0.47 -1.31
N ARG A 103 20.05 0.80 -0.02
CA ARG A 103 20.67 0.02 1.05
C ARG A 103 19.65 -0.91 1.69
N GLN A 104 19.94 -2.20 1.63
CA GLN A 104 19.22 -3.25 2.33
C GLN A 104 20.09 -3.79 3.46
N ILE A 105 19.55 -3.88 4.68
CA ILE A 105 20.23 -4.59 5.77
C ILE A 105 19.99 -6.10 5.57
N ASN A 106 21.03 -6.90 5.77
CA ASN A 106 20.90 -8.35 5.75
C ASN A 106 20.11 -8.79 7.00
N SER A 107 18.98 -9.49 6.81
CA SER A 107 18.15 -9.94 7.94
C SER A 107 18.91 -10.85 8.91
N GLY A 108 19.91 -11.61 8.43
CA GLY A 108 20.78 -12.42 9.28
C GLY A 108 21.66 -11.61 10.25
N MET A 109 21.68 -10.28 10.12
CA MET A 109 22.41 -9.37 11.01
C MET A 109 21.50 -8.68 12.03
N LEU A 110 20.19 -8.93 11.99
CA LEU A 110 19.28 -8.47 13.03
C LEU A 110 19.51 -9.25 14.33
N GLU A 111 19.09 -8.69 15.47
CA GLU A 111 19.13 -9.40 16.75
C GLU A 111 18.25 -10.67 16.67
N ASN A 112 17.09 -10.56 16.04
CA ASN A 112 16.25 -11.67 15.62
C ASN A 112 15.99 -11.64 14.09
N PRO A 113 16.71 -12.46 13.31
CA PRO A 113 16.51 -12.55 11.87
C PRO A 113 15.09 -12.94 11.44
N ALA A 114 14.37 -13.71 12.27
CA ALA A 114 12.99 -14.13 11.99
C ALA A 114 12.00 -12.96 12.04
N SER A 115 12.37 -11.82 12.64
CA SER A 115 11.53 -10.62 12.67
C SER A 115 11.46 -9.91 11.30
N ALA A 116 12.23 -10.31 10.28
CA ALA A 116 12.22 -9.66 8.97
C ALA A 116 11.19 -10.26 7.99
N TYR A 117 9.89 -10.03 8.25
CA TYR A 117 8.82 -10.49 7.36
C TYR A 117 8.79 -9.77 6.01
N THR A 118 9.38 -8.57 5.96
CA THR A 118 9.66 -7.81 4.74
C THR A 118 11.16 -7.56 4.62
N PRO A 119 11.70 -7.39 3.40
CA PRO A 119 13.09 -7.00 3.22
C PRO A 119 13.42 -5.67 3.94
N VAL A 120 14.58 -5.62 4.58
CA VAL A 120 15.00 -4.51 5.46
C VAL A 120 15.65 -3.38 4.65
N TYR A 121 14.86 -2.63 3.88
CA TYR A 121 15.36 -1.44 3.18
C TYR A 121 15.48 -0.26 4.14
N SER A 122 16.72 0.13 4.46
CA SER A 122 16.99 1.15 5.48
C SER A 122 17.17 2.54 4.90
N SER A 123 17.69 2.64 3.68
CA SER A 123 17.90 3.93 3.03
C SER A 123 17.96 3.85 1.52
N VAL A 124 17.69 4.99 0.89
CA VAL A 124 17.82 5.21 -0.55
C VAL A 124 18.62 6.49 -0.78
N ARG A 125 19.72 6.38 -1.52
CA ARG A 125 20.45 7.52 -2.05
C ARG A 125 20.08 7.74 -3.51
N ILE A 126 19.68 8.95 -3.88
CA ILE A 126 19.48 9.38 -5.28
C ILE A 126 20.09 10.79 -5.43
N GLY A 127 21.11 10.89 -6.27
CA GLY A 127 21.98 12.07 -6.36
C GLY A 127 22.64 12.37 -5.00
N GLU A 128 22.41 13.58 -4.51
CA GLU A 128 22.92 14.04 -3.21
C GLU A 128 21.92 13.84 -2.05
N ARG A 129 20.74 13.26 -2.32
CA ARG A 129 19.73 13.02 -1.28
C ARG A 129 19.93 11.63 -0.70
N ASP A 130 20.14 11.56 0.60
CA ASP A 130 20.09 10.33 1.38
C ASP A 130 18.78 10.29 2.18
N LEU A 131 17.93 9.31 1.89
CA LEU A 131 16.61 9.15 2.49
C LEU A 131 16.64 7.96 3.43
N SER A 132 16.36 8.18 4.71
CA SER A 132 16.19 7.11 5.69
C SER A 132 14.77 6.55 5.56
N CYS A 133 14.63 5.27 5.24
CA CYS A 133 13.33 4.64 5.05
C CYS A 133 12.79 4.10 6.38
N ARG A 134 11.46 4.21 6.56
CA ARG A 134 10.76 3.49 7.62
C ARG A 134 10.88 1.98 7.40
N TRP A 135 11.28 1.27 8.44
CA TRP A 135 11.17 -0.18 8.49
C TRP A 135 10.86 -0.61 9.92
N MET A 136 9.90 -1.52 10.06
CA MET A 136 9.47 -2.06 11.35
C MET A 136 9.56 -3.59 11.31
N PRO A 137 10.05 -4.23 12.38
CA PRO A 137 10.05 -5.68 12.48
C PRO A 137 8.62 -6.23 12.39
N ARG A 138 8.52 -7.47 11.90
CA ARG A 138 7.29 -8.26 11.76
C ARG A 138 6.16 -7.53 11.05
N THR A 139 6.50 -6.64 10.11
CA THR A 139 5.53 -5.95 9.27
C THR A 139 4.80 -6.97 8.38
N ARG A 140 3.49 -7.14 8.60
CA ARG A 140 2.57 -7.93 7.76
C ARG A 140 2.12 -7.14 6.54
N LEU A 141 1.94 -5.83 6.70
CA LEU A 141 1.61 -4.93 5.61
C LEU A 141 2.19 -3.54 5.86
N MET A 142 2.79 -2.95 4.83
CA MET A 142 3.07 -1.52 4.79
C MET A 142 2.50 -0.94 3.50
N GLY A 143 1.65 0.06 3.60
CA GLY A 143 1.06 0.72 2.44
C GLY A 143 0.83 2.20 2.72
N PHE A 144 0.35 2.92 1.72
CA PHE A 144 -0.01 4.31 1.91
C PHE A 144 -1.20 4.72 1.05
N THR A 145 -1.93 5.71 1.54
CA THR A 145 -3.04 6.38 0.85
C THR A 145 -2.57 7.77 0.41
N GLY A 146 -3.48 8.59 -0.13
CA GLY A 146 -3.19 10.01 -0.36
C GLY A 146 -2.99 10.84 0.93
N ARG A 147 -3.17 10.25 2.13
CA ARG A 147 -3.19 11.00 3.40
C ARG A 147 -2.21 10.49 4.45
N ARG A 148 -1.78 9.22 4.36
CA ARG A 148 -1.02 8.57 5.42
C ARG A 148 -0.30 7.32 4.94
N THR A 149 0.80 7.00 5.62
CA THR A 149 1.37 5.64 5.62
C THR A 149 0.65 4.81 6.68
N ILE A 150 0.42 3.54 6.37
CA ILE A 150 -0.18 2.54 7.26
C ILE A 150 0.79 1.38 7.39
N VAL A 151 1.02 0.94 8.61
CA VAL A 151 1.80 -0.26 8.92
C VAL A 151 0.95 -1.18 9.79
N VAL A 152 0.83 -2.43 9.38
CA VAL A 152 0.35 -3.53 10.20
C VAL A 152 1.55 -4.41 10.52
N SER A 153 1.83 -4.62 11.80
CA SER A 153 2.97 -5.41 12.28
C SER A 153 2.57 -6.29 13.46
N GLU A 154 3.42 -7.24 13.83
CA GLU A 154 3.27 -7.99 15.08
C GLU A 154 4.24 -7.47 16.15
N ASP A 155 3.84 -7.57 17.42
CA ASP A 155 4.78 -7.43 18.54
C ASP A 155 5.54 -8.74 18.83
N ALA A 156 6.18 -8.83 20.00
CA ALA A 156 6.96 -9.99 20.43
C ALA A 156 6.13 -11.25 20.69
N ASP A 157 4.86 -11.09 21.06
CA ASP A 157 3.97 -12.18 21.40
C ASP A 157 3.14 -12.63 20.18
N GLY A 158 3.26 -11.90 19.07
CA GLY A 158 2.54 -12.16 17.82
C GLY A 158 1.24 -11.36 17.71
N ASP A 159 0.96 -10.45 18.65
CA ASP A 159 -0.24 -9.64 18.63
C ASP A 159 -0.15 -8.57 17.54
N LEU A 160 -1.22 -8.43 16.78
CA LEU A 160 -1.28 -7.51 15.65
C LEU A 160 -1.43 -6.07 16.15
N LEU A 161 -0.59 -5.20 15.59
CA LEU A 161 -0.58 -3.76 15.79
C LEU A 161 -0.92 -3.05 14.48
N TYR A 162 -1.67 -1.96 14.59
CA TYR A 162 -1.88 -1.00 13.52
C TYR A 162 -1.23 0.32 13.90
N HIS A 163 -0.45 0.88 12.98
CA HIS A 163 0.08 2.23 13.07
C HIS A 163 -0.30 3.04 11.84
N SER A 164 -0.67 4.31 12.05
CA SER A 164 -0.75 5.27 10.96
C SER A 164 0.15 6.48 11.16
N TYR A 165 0.61 7.03 10.04
CA TYR A 165 1.49 8.19 9.97
C TYR A 165 0.89 9.21 9.02
N ASP A 166 0.15 10.16 9.58
CA ASP A 166 -0.58 11.16 8.81
C ASP A 166 0.40 12.17 8.20
N PHE A 167 0.24 12.39 6.89
CA PHE A 167 1.13 13.27 6.15
C PHE A 167 1.03 14.73 6.55
N ALA A 168 -0.13 15.15 7.06
CA ALA A 168 -0.33 16.49 7.60
C ALA A 168 0.59 16.78 8.80
N SER A 169 0.99 15.75 9.55
CA SER A 169 1.91 15.86 10.70
C SER A 169 3.35 15.44 10.38
N ALA A 170 3.66 15.05 9.13
CA ALA A 170 4.93 14.42 8.80
C ALA A 170 6.16 15.33 9.02
N ALA A 171 6.00 16.65 8.93
CA ALA A 171 7.10 17.60 9.14
C ALA A 171 7.52 17.72 10.61
N GLU A 172 6.62 17.39 11.55
CA GLU A 172 6.85 17.49 13.00
C GLU A 172 7.20 16.13 13.62
N ALA A 173 7.01 15.05 12.87
CA ALA A 173 7.25 13.70 13.34
C ALA A 173 8.74 13.48 13.62
N GLN A 174 9.06 13.01 14.82
CA GLN A 174 10.43 12.70 15.21
C GLN A 174 10.75 11.26 14.86
N ALA A 175 11.95 11.01 14.31
CA ALA A 175 12.43 9.66 14.09
C ALA A 175 12.62 8.94 15.43
N ILE A 176 12.16 7.69 15.50
CA ILE A 176 12.32 6.82 16.66
C ILE A 176 12.92 5.50 16.20
N ASP A 177 13.87 5.00 16.98
CA ASP A 177 14.38 3.65 16.83
C ASP A 177 13.47 2.69 17.60
N VAL A 178 13.18 1.55 17.01
CA VAL A 178 12.40 0.46 17.60
C VAL A 178 13.25 -0.81 17.66
N SER A 179 12.68 -1.90 18.18
CA SER A 179 13.38 -3.19 18.27
C SER A 179 13.94 -3.64 16.91
N GLU A 180 14.91 -4.54 16.96
CA GLU A 180 15.50 -5.17 15.76
C GLU A 180 16.15 -4.18 14.78
N ASN A 181 16.71 -3.08 15.29
CA ASN A 181 17.22 -1.98 14.46
C ASN A 181 16.15 -1.35 13.55
N GLY A 182 14.87 -1.52 13.90
CA GLY A 182 13.79 -0.84 13.21
C GLY A 182 13.86 0.66 13.42
N ARG A 183 13.39 1.41 12.43
CA ARG A 183 13.35 2.86 12.47
C ARG A 183 12.04 3.35 11.91
N THR A 184 11.39 4.21 12.68
CA THR A 184 10.08 4.74 12.36
C THR A 184 10.00 6.18 12.88
N SER A 185 8.80 6.71 13.07
CA SER A 185 8.57 8.04 13.63
C SER A 185 7.46 7.98 14.65
N THR A 186 7.21 9.06 15.40
CA THR A 186 5.99 9.19 16.18
C THR A 186 4.77 8.86 15.32
N PHE A 187 3.91 7.96 15.80
CA PHE A 187 2.68 7.55 15.13
C PHE A 187 1.56 8.55 15.40
N SER A 188 0.71 8.78 14.39
CA SER A 188 -0.50 9.58 14.53
C SER A 188 -1.61 8.80 15.24
N LEU A 189 -1.62 7.48 15.06
CA LEU A 189 -2.52 6.55 15.74
C LEU A 189 -1.81 5.20 15.92
N GLU A 190 -2.07 4.57 17.06
CA GLU A 190 -1.78 3.16 17.32
C GLU A 190 -3.08 2.47 17.76
N ALA A 191 -3.35 1.28 17.20
CA ALA A 191 -4.37 0.36 17.70
C ALA A 191 -3.73 -1.02 17.87
N ARG A 192 -4.14 -1.75 18.90
CA ARG A 192 -3.55 -3.04 19.31
C ARG A 192 -4.60 -4.14 19.22
N ASP A 193 -4.17 -5.36 19.50
CA ASP A 193 -5.02 -6.55 19.63
C ASP A 193 -5.86 -6.82 18.37
N GLY A 194 -5.24 -6.63 17.20
CA GLY A 194 -5.89 -6.84 15.91
C GLY A 194 -6.16 -8.31 15.62
N ALA A 195 -7.07 -8.54 14.68
CA ALA A 195 -7.36 -9.87 14.14
C ALA A 195 -7.09 -9.92 12.63
N GLU A 196 -6.50 -11.02 12.15
CA GLU A 196 -6.32 -11.31 10.73
C GLU A 196 -7.30 -12.40 10.27
N ALA A 197 -7.92 -12.17 9.11
CA ALA A 197 -8.62 -13.19 8.34
C ALA A 197 -7.97 -13.30 6.96
N MET A 198 -7.51 -14.50 6.60
CA MET A 198 -6.96 -14.81 5.29
C MET A 198 -7.96 -15.63 4.47
N SER A 199 -8.10 -15.29 3.20
CA SER A 199 -8.92 -16.05 2.25
C SER A 199 -8.30 -16.02 0.85
N ALA A 200 -8.97 -16.63 -0.14
CA ALA A 200 -8.52 -16.59 -1.54
C ALA A 200 -8.55 -15.16 -2.11
N GLU A 201 -9.39 -14.30 -1.53
CA GLU A 201 -9.55 -12.90 -1.91
C GLU A 201 -8.42 -12.00 -1.36
N GLY A 202 -7.65 -12.46 -0.38
CA GLY A 202 -6.53 -11.73 0.23
C GLY A 202 -6.52 -11.78 1.75
N SER A 203 -5.86 -10.79 2.38
CA SER A 203 -5.82 -10.64 3.83
C SER A 203 -6.69 -9.46 4.27
N ARG A 204 -7.37 -9.64 5.40
CA ARG A 204 -8.15 -8.61 6.10
C ARG A 204 -7.70 -8.51 7.54
N TYR A 205 -7.27 -7.33 7.95
CA TYR A 205 -6.88 -7.01 9.32
C TYR A 205 -7.93 -6.09 9.95
N THR A 206 -8.36 -6.38 11.18
CA THR A 206 -9.38 -5.59 11.89
C THR A 206 -8.85 -5.18 13.26
N PHE A 207 -9.02 -3.92 13.64
CA PHE A 207 -8.56 -3.34 14.90
C PHE A 207 -9.65 -2.48 15.53
N GLN A 208 -9.75 -2.52 16.86
CA GLN A 208 -10.57 -1.59 17.61
C GLN A 208 -9.69 -0.46 18.13
N ALA A 209 -9.83 0.75 17.57
CA ALA A 209 -9.00 1.90 17.98
C ALA A 209 -9.50 2.54 19.29
N ASP A 210 -10.81 2.55 19.49
CA ASP A 210 -11.49 3.00 20.71
C ASP A 210 -12.90 2.39 20.77
N ALA A 211 -13.76 2.76 21.72
CA ALA A 211 -15.10 2.17 21.88
C ALA A 211 -16.04 2.36 20.67
N GLU A 212 -15.74 3.30 19.77
CA GLU A 212 -16.64 3.70 18.67
C GLU A 212 -16.00 3.55 17.29
N THR A 213 -14.67 3.36 17.21
CA THR A 213 -13.90 3.34 15.96
C THR A 213 -13.28 1.97 15.69
N GLU A 214 -13.74 1.31 14.62
CA GLU A 214 -13.12 0.11 14.04
C GLU A 214 -12.27 0.50 12.82
N ILE A 215 -11.09 -0.08 12.70
CA ILE A 215 -10.20 0.07 11.54
C ILE A 215 -10.11 -1.27 10.83
N VAL A 216 -10.30 -1.25 9.52
CA VAL A 216 -10.17 -2.42 8.67
C VAL A 216 -9.16 -2.13 7.58
N VAL A 217 -8.11 -2.95 7.50
CA VAL A 217 -7.15 -2.91 6.39
C VAL A 217 -7.35 -4.16 5.53
N THR A 218 -7.59 -3.97 4.25
CA THR A 218 -7.75 -5.08 3.28
C THR A 218 -6.64 -5.01 2.26
N ALA A 219 -6.05 -6.15 1.96
CA ALA A 219 -5.04 -6.30 0.93
C ALA A 219 -5.43 -7.48 0.04
N SER A 220 -5.99 -7.14 -1.11
CA SER A 220 -6.64 -8.05 -2.04
C SER A 220 -5.63 -8.78 -2.91
N SER A 221 -5.94 -10.01 -3.31
CA SER A 221 -5.10 -10.84 -4.18
C SER A 221 -4.92 -10.30 -5.60
N ASP A 222 -5.74 -9.33 -6.02
CA ASP A 222 -5.60 -8.60 -7.30
C ASP A 222 -4.58 -7.44 -7.25
N GLY A 223 -3.92 -7.24 -6.10
CA GLY A 223 -2.95 -6.17 -5.88
C GLY A 223 -3.58 -4.84 -5.45
N THR A 224 -4.91 -4.77 -5.29
CA THR A 224 -5.59 -3.62 -4.68
C THR A 224 -5.57 -3.73 -3.16
N GLY A 225 -5.70 -2.60 -2.48
CA GLY A 225 -5.79 -2.56 -1.04
C GLY A 225 -6.52 -1.32 -0.57
N ARG A 226 -6.97 -1.34 0.69
CA ARG A 226 -7.82 -0.29 1.25
C ARG A 226 -7.71 -0.24 2.76
N VAL A 227 -7.88 0.94 3.32
CA VAL A 227 -8.25 1.12 4.72
C VAL A 227 -9.67 1.68 4.83
N GLU A 228 -10.44 1.12 5.75
CA GLU A 228 -11.73 1.65 6.17
C GLU A 228 -11.65 2.04 7.64
N VAL A 229 -12.11 3.24 7.98
CA VAL A 229 -12.33 3.69 9.35
C VAL A 229 -13.83 3.76 9.55
N ARG A 230 -14.35 2.88 10.39
CA ARG A 230 -15.78 2.74 10.67
C ARG A 230 -16.06 3.34 12.04
N ARG A 231 -17.00 4.28 12.10
CA ARG A 231 -17.38 5.00 13.31
C ARG A 231 -18.88 4.93 13.52
N GLN A 232 -19.32 5.03 14.76
CA GLN A 232 -20.73 5.30 15.04
C GLN A 232 -21.07 6.74 14.64
N GLY A 233 -22.18 6.97 13.94
CA GLY A 233 -22.65 8.33 13.60
C GLY A 233 -23.03 8.54 12.12
N PRO A 234 -23.20 9.81 11.68
CA PRO A 234 -23.81 10.14 10.38
C PRO A 234 -22.92 9.84 9.17
N ASN A 235 -21.60 9.76 9.35
CA ASN A 235 -20.64 9.31 8.33
C ASN A 235 -19.94 8.06 8.87
N PRO A 236 -20.63 6.91 8.84
CA PRO A 236 -20.19 5.75 9.61
C PRO A 236 -18.98 5.06 9.01
N VAL A 237 -18.58 5.39 7.77
CA VAL A 237 -17.44 4.77 7.10
C VAL A 237 -16.69 5.82 6.29
N GLN A 238 -15.38 5.92 6.56
CA GLN A 238 -14.41 6.59 5.69
C GLN A 238 -13.56 5.52 5.02
N THR A 239 -13.40 5.61 3.70
CA THR A 239 -12.65 4.65 2.91
C THR A 239 -11.51 5.36 2.19
N GLU A 240 -10.32 4.78 2.22
CA GLU A 240 -9.15 5.23 1.46
C GLU A 240 -8.51 4.03 0.76
N ASP A 241 -8.39 4.08 -0.56
CA ASP A 241 -7.66 3.06 -1.30
C ASP A 241 -6.15 3.23 -1.10
N LEU A 242 -5.44 2.11 -0.97
CA LEU A 242 -3.99 2.10 -0.93
C LEU A 242 -3.47 2.37 -2.35
N ILE A 243 -2.60 3.36 -2.48
CA ILE A 243 -1.93 3.68 -3.75
C ILE A 243 -0.94 2.57 -4.11
N ALA A 244 -0.21 2.08 -3.10
CA ALA A 244 0.59 0.86 -3.18
C ALA A 244 0.76 0.28 -1.77
N TYR A 245 1.06 -1.01 -1.70
CA TYR A 245 1.45 -1.68 -0.46
C TYR A 245 2.44 -2.82 -0.74
N VAL A 246 3.21 -3.16 0.28
CA VAL A 246 3.98 -4.40 0.39
C VAL A 246 3.38 -5.26 1.48
N GLN A 247 3.35 -6.57 1.26
CA GLN A 247 3.01 -7.56 2.28
C GLN A 247 4.27 -8.26 2.76
N GLY A 248 4.35 -8.49 4.06
CA GLY A 248 5.35 -9.37 4.65
C GLY A 248 4.73 -10.70 4.98
N ASN A 249 5.52 -11.76 4.84
CA ASN A 249 5.13 -13.09 5.25
C ASN A 249 5.89 -13.43 6.53
N ALA A 250 5.19 -13.91 7.56
CA ALA A 250 5.89 -14.60 8.63
C ALA A 250 6.69 -15.76 8.03
N ALA A 251 7.89 -16.01 8.59
CA ALA A 251 8.60 -17.23 8.26
C ALA A 251 7.66 -18.41 8.58
N THR A 252 7.33 -19.20 7.57
CA THR A 252 6.70 -20.50 7.79
C THR A 252 7.78 -21.41 8.35
N ASP A 253 7.64 -21.79 9.62
CA ASP A 253 8.44 -22.88 10.21
C ASP A 253 8.27 -24.20 9.42
#